data_AF-G9YJ42-F1
#
_entry.id   AF-G9YJ42-F1
#
_cell.length_a   1.000
_cell.length_b   1.000
_cell.length_c   1.000
_cell.angle_alpha   90.00
_cell.angle_beta   90.00
_cell.angle_gamma   90.00
#
_symmetry.space_group_name_H-M   'P 1'
#
loop_
_entity.id
_entity.type
_entity.pdbx_description
1 polymer ?
#
loop_
_entity_poly.entity_id
_entity_poly.type
_entity_poly.pdbx_seq_one_letter_code
_entity_poly.pdbx_strand_id
1 'polypeptide(L)'
;MANVSLGMTGTRVASVQNMLIGTGYLADGADGVFGSGTQAAVQRFQADHGLTVDGIVGTQTMNALSAASGQPIPVDNTIVMEATAYTADDPGNSGYTATGQPLAYGVASVDPDVIPLGSRLYIEGYGYAVAADTGGAIVGNRIDLAMDSVADALNFGRRDVVVHVL
;
A
#
# COMPACT_ATOMS: atom_id res chain seq x y z
N MET A 1 8.25 -12.18 -3.17
CA MET A 1 7.41 -11.45 -2.20
C MET A 1 8.18 -11.32 -0.90
N ALA A 2 8.05 -10.18 -0.20
CA ALA A 2 8.58 -10.05 1.16
C ALA A 2 7.86 -11.03 2.11
N ASN A 3 8.47 -11.41 3.23
CA ASN A 3 7.82 -12.28 4.21
C ASN A 3 6.89 -11.47 5.12
N VAL A 4 5.91 -12.13 5.75
CA VAL A 4 5.12 -11.55 6.85
C VAL A 4 5.43 -12.33 8.13
N SER A 5 5.83 -11.63 9.20
CA SER A 5 6.34 -12.27 10.42
C SER A 5 6.09 -11.44 11.69
N LEU A 6 6.41 -12.03 12.85
CA LEU A 6 6.30 -11.41 14.17
C LEU A 6 6.83 -9.97 14.21
N GLY A 7 6.03 -9.05 14.75
CA GLY A 7 6.35 -7.64 14.88
C GLY A 7 5.96 -6.77 13.69
N MET A 8 5.60 -7.36 12.54
CA MET A 8 5.07 -6.59 11.41
C MET A 8 3.65 -6.09 11.68
N THR A 9 3.31 -4.97 11.06
CA THR A 9 1.97 -4.40 11.08
C THR A 9 1.50 -4.03 9.67
N GLY A 10 0.19 -3.80 9.50
CA GLY A 10 -0.39 -3.25 8.28
C GLY A 10 -1.38 -4.17 7.57
N THR A 11 -1.84 -3.72 6.41
CA THR A 11 -2.90 -4.37 5.63
C THR A 11 -2.56 -5.81 5.24
N ARG A 12 -1.30 -6.08 4.90
CA ARG A 12 -0.86 -7.43 4.54
C ARG A 12 -0.91 -8.41 5.71
N VAL A 13 -0.61 -7.94 6.93
CA VAL A 13 -0.79 -8.72 8.16
C VAL A 13 -2.28 -8.99 8.37
N ALA A 14 -3.13 -7.97 8.23
CA ALA A 14 -4.57 -8.13 8.37
C ALA A 14 -5.14 -9.13 7.34
N SER A 15 -4.66 -9.11 6.09
CA SER A 15 -5.05 -10.10 5.08
C SER A 15 -4.63 -11.52 5.46
N VAL A 16 -3.41 -11.72 5.96
CA VAL A 16 -2.95 -13.02 6.47
C VAL A 16 -3.82 -13.48 7.65
N GLN A 17 -4.12 -12.60 8.60
CA GLN A 17 -5.00 -12.89 9.73
C GLN A 17 -6.41 -13.28 9.25
N ASN A 18 -6.97 -12.57 8.26
CA ASN A 18 -8.26 -12.94 7.66
C ASN A 18 -8.24 -14.31 6.97
N MET A 19 -7.15 -14.66 6.28
CA MET A 19 -6.98 -16.02 5.73
C MET A 19 -6.90 -17.08 6.84
N LEU A 20 -6.19 -16.79 7.93
CA LEU A 20 -6.12 -17.70 9.09
C LEU A 20 -7.46 -17.83 9.81
N ILE A 21 -8.24 -16.76 9.90
CA ILE A 21 -9.61 -16.77 10.45
C ILE A 21 -10.52 -17.63 9.57
N GLY A 22 -10.51 -17.39 8.26
CA GLY A 22 -11.32 -18.14 7.29
C GLY A 22 -10.97 -19.63 7.22
N THR A 23 -9.76 -20.01 7.62
CA THR A 23 -9.30 -21.41 7.71
C THR A 23 -9.40 -21.99 9.13
N GLY A 24 -9.86 -21.21 10.12
CA GLY A 24 -10.10 -21.68 11.49
C GLY A 24 -8.87 -21.72 12.41
N TYR A 25 -7.75 -21.13 12.00
CA TYR A 25 -6.49 -21.12 12.76
C TYR A 25 -6.34 -19.91 13.71
N LEU A 26 -7.09 -18.83 13.48
CA LEU A 26 -7.06 -17.61 14.30
C LEU A 26 -8.48 -17.17 14.68
N ALA A 27 -8.68 -16.79 15.95
CA ALA A 27 -9.99 -16.37 16.48
C ALA A 27 -10.06 -14.87 16.86
N ASP A 28 -8.92 -14.22 17.09
CA ASP A 28 -8.83 -12.90 17.74
C ASP A 28 -9.08 -11.71 16.79
N GLY A 29 -9.63 -11.95 15.61
CA GLY A 29 -9.83 -10.92 14.58
C GLY A 29 -8.55 -10.54 13.84
N ALA A 30 -8.69 -9.63 12.86
CA ALA A 30 -7.62 -9.15 12.00
C ALA A 30 -7.29 -7.68 12.33
N ASP A 31 -6.52 -7.47 13.39
CA ASP A 31 -6.10 -6.15 13.86
C ASP A 31 -4.93 -5.55 13.07
N GLY A 32 -4.36 -6.32 12.13
CA GLY A 32 -3.20 -5.90 11.35
C GLY A 32 -1.89 -5.90 12.13
N VAL A 33 -1.82 -6.56 13.29
CA VAL A 33 -0.60 -6.68 14.10
C VAL A 33 -0.18 -8.14 14.19
N PHE A 34 1.03 -8.46 13.71
CA PHE A 34 1.52 -9.83 13.74
C PHE A 34 2.13 -10.11 15.12
N GLY A 35 1.27 -10.40 16.08
CA GLY A 35 1.64 -10.77 17.44
C GLY A 35 1.90 -12.27 17.62
N SER A 36 2.09 -12.68 18.87
CA SER A 36 2.30 -14.09 19.25
C SER A 36 1.11 -14.98 18.88
N GLY A 37 -0.12 -14.47 18.97
CA GLY A 37 -1.34 -15.19 18.57
C GLY A 37 -1.34 -15.53 17.07
N THR A 38 -1.03 -14.55 16.21
CA THR A 38 -0.89 -14.77 14.76
C THR A 38 0.26 -15.70 14.44
N GLN A 39 1.41 -15.58 15.11
CA GLN A 39 2.54 -16.49 14.91
C GLN A 39 2.17 -17.94 15.23
N ALA A 40 1.49 -18.17 16.37
CA ALA A 40 1.04 -19.51 16.75
C ALA A 40 0.01 -20.09 15.76
N ALA A 41 -0.89 -19.25 15.23
CA ALA A 41 -1.83 -19.65 14.18
C ALA A 41 -1.11 -20.07 12.89
N VAL A 42 -0.11 -19.29 12.45
CA VAL A 42 0.72 -19.62 11.28
C VAL A 42 1.47 -20.94 11.49
N GLN A 43 2.06 -21.16 12.67
CA GLN A 43 2.77 -22.40 12.98
C GLN A 43 1.84 -23.63 12.93
N ARG A 44 0.62 -23.51 13.46
CA ARG A 44 -0.40 -24.59 13.38
C ARG A 44 -0.79 -24.86 11.93
N PHE A 45 -1.07 -23.82 11.16
CA PHE A 45 -1.38 -23.96 9.73
C PHE A 45 -0.23 -24.62 8.98
N GLN A 46 1.00 -24.18 9.20
CA GLN A 46 2.20 -24.77 8.57
C GLN A 46 2.34 -26.26 8.93
N ALA A 47 2.14 -26.63 10.19
CA ALA A 47 2.23 -28.01 10.64
C ALA A 47 1.19 -28.91 9.96
N ASP A 48 -0.07 -28.47 9.91
CA ASP A 48 -1.17 -29.23 9.31
C ASP A 48 -1.04 -29.38 7.79
N HIS A 49 -0.38 -28.42 7.13
CA HIS A 49 -0.15 -28.42 5.69
C HIS A 49 1.22 -28.96 5.27
N GLY A 50 2.00 -29.54 6.20
CA GLY A 50 3.31 -30.15 5.89
C GLY A 50 4.38 -29.16 5.44
N LEU A 51 4.29 -27.90 5.88
CA LEU A 51 5.25 -26.84 5.59
C LEU A 51 6.31 -26.74 6.70
N THR A 52 7.38 -25.97 6.45
CA THR A 52 8.32 -25.58 7.50
C THR A 52 7.60 -24.77 8.58
N VAL A 53 7.66 -25.23 9.83
CA VAL A 53 6.99 -24.61 10.98
C VAL A 53 7.87 -23.54 11.62
N ASP A 54 8.10 -22.45 10.92
CA ASP A 54 8.91 -21.31 11.37
C ASP A 54 8.07 -20.12 11.88
N GLY A 55 6.74 -20.16 11.69
CA GLY A 55 5.85 -19.07 12.03
C GLY A 55 5.99 -17.83 11.13
N ILE A 56 6.65 -17.98 9.98
CA ILE A 56 6.87 -16.93 8.99
C ILE A 56 6.00 -17.23 7.78
N VAL A 57 5.20 -16.26 7.36
CA VAL A 57 4.45 -16.36 6.10
C VAL A 57 5.36 -15.95 4.95
N GLY A 58 6.18 -16.90 4.50
CA GLY A 58 6.92 -16.82 3.26
C GLY A 58 6.07 -17.20 2.05
N THR A 59 6.71 -17.31 0.88
CA THR A 59 6.00 -17.60 -0.40
C THR A 59 5.20 -18.91 -0.34
N GLN A 60 5.77 -19.99 0.21
CA GLN A 60 5.07 -21.29 0.29
C GLN A 60 3.86 -21.23 1.22
N THR A 61 4.01 -20.65 2.41
CA THR A 61 2.90 -20.49 3.37
C THR A 61 1.81 -19.58 2.83
N MET A 62 2.18 -18.49 2.14
CA MET A 62 1.20 -17.58 1.52
C MET A 62 0.38 -18.29 0.43
N ASN A 63 1.03 -19.07 -0.43
CA ASN A 63 0.34 -19.82 -1.48
C ASN A 63 -0.62 -20.86 -0.87
N ALA A 64 -0.18 -21.56 0.18
CA ALA A 64 -1.03 -22.53 0.88
C ALA A 64 -2.23 -21.84 1.55
N LEU A 65 -2.04 -20.70 2.22
CA LEU A 65 -3.13 -19.92 2.82
C LEU A 65 -4.13 -19.43 1.78
N SER A 66 -3.65 -18.93 0.64
CA SER A 66 -4.51 -18.50 -0.47
C SER A 66 -5.35 -19.66 -1.01
N ALA A 67 -4.72 -20.82 -1.24
CA ALA A 67 -5.43 -22.01 -1.70
C ALA A 67 -6.46 -22.52 -0.68
N ALA A 68 -6.13 -22.53 0.62
CA ALA A 68 -7.00 -23.05 1.68
C ALA A 68 -8.17 -22.10 2.01
N SER A 69 -7.93 -20.78 1.99
CA SER A 69 -8.96 -19.77 2.30
C SER A 69 -9.81 -19.39 1.09
N GLY A 70 -9.38 -19.73 -0.14
CA GLY A 70 -9.98 -19.26 -1.38
C GLY A 70 -9.81 -17.75 -1.61
N GLN A 71 -9.03 -17.06 -0.77
CA GLN A 71 -8.72 -15.64 -0.90
C GLN A 71 -7.49 -15.46 -1.80
N PRO A 72 -7.46 -14.43 -2.67
CA PRO A 72 -6.29 -14.17 -3.50
C PRO A 72 -5.09 -13.80 -2.63
N ILE A 73 -3.88 -14.11 -3.10
CA ILE A 73 -2.65 -13.70 -2.40
C ILE A 73 -2.68 -12.18 -2.21
N PRO A 74 -2.49 -11.65 -0.98
CA PRO A 74 -2.53 -10.23 -0.74
C PRO A 74 -1.36 -9.58 -1.46
N VAL A 75 -1.66 -8.68 -2.39
CA VAL A 75 -0.69 -7.78 -2.99
C VAL A 75 -0.36 -6.70 -1.97
N ASP A 76 0.93 -6.37 -1.81
CA ASP A 76 1.34 -5.21 -1.01
C ASP A 76 0.85 -3.96 -1.72
N ASN A 77 -0.32 -3.49 -1.30
CA ASN A 77 -0.89 -2.24 -1.76
C ASN A 77 -0.21 -1.03 -1.10
N THR A 78 0.75 -1.25 -0.20
CA THR A 78 1.44 -0.18 0.52
C THR A 78 2.83 0.03 -0.07
N ILE A 79 3.09 1.25 -0.53
CA ILE A 79 4.35 1.63 -1.18
C ILE A 79 4.90 2.86 -0.44
N VAL A 80 6.15 2.80 0.03
CA VAL A 80 6.85 3.99 0.50
C VAL A 80 7.40 4.73 -0.72
N MET A 81 6.99 5.99 -0.88
CA MET A 81 7.36 6.80 -2.04
C MET A 81 7.97 8.13 -1.59
N GLU A 82 8.99 8.60 -2.32
CA GLU A 82 9.50 9.96 -2.16
C GLU A 82 8.47 10.91 -2.79
N ALA A 83 7.76 11.67 -1.94
CA ALA A 83 6.75 12.61 -2.35
C ALA A 83 7.29 14.02 -2.51
N THR A 84 6.83 14.70 -3.56
CA THR A 84 6.83 16.16 -3.68
C THR A 84 5.40 16.68 -3.73
N ALA A 85 5.27 18.00 -3.62
CA ALA A 85 3.99 18.67 -3.78
C ALA A 85 4.14 19.87 -4.70
N TYR A 86 3.13 20.12 -5.51
CA TYR A 86 3.10 21.17 -6.51
C TYR A 86 1.69 21.75 -6.65
N THR A 87 1.60 22.90 -7.32
CA THR A 87 0.34 23.62 -7.50
C THR A 87 0.12 24.02 -8.95
N ALA A 88 -1.14 24.34 -9.28
CA ALA A 88 -1.51 24.97 -10.54
C ALA A 88 -0.75 26.30 -10.79
N ASP A 89 -0.38 27.00 -9.72
CA ASP A 89 0.21 28.34 -9.75
C ASP A 89 1.74 28.33 -9.88
N ASP A 90 2.38 27.16 -9.92
CA ASP A 90 3.83 27.06 -10.07
C ASP A 90 4.27 27.49 -11.50
N PRO A 91 5.43 28.18 -11.64
CA PRO A 91 5.89 28.65 -12.95
C PRO A 91 6.03 27.51 -13.96
N GLY A 92 5.25 27.56 -15.05
CA GLY A 92 5.24 26.55 -16.10
C GLY A 92 4.04 25.60 -16.08
N ASN A 93 3.17 25.68 -15.08
CA ASN A 93 1.91 24.94 -15.04
C ASN A 93 0.78 25.73 -15.72
N SER A 94 -0.08 25.03 -16.46
CA SER A 94 -1.23 25.62 -17.18
C SER A 94 -2.48 25.76 -16.30
N GLY A 95 -2.41 25.27 -15.05
CA GLY A 95 -3.57 25.11 -14.16
C GLY A 95 -4.44 23.87 -14.45
N TYR A 96 -4.06 23.04 -15.43
CA TYR A 96 -4.79 21.84 -15.84
C TYR A 96 -3.87 20.61 -15.90
N THR A 97 -4.36 19.44 -15.49
CA THR A 97 -3.66 18.15 -15.60
C THR A 97 -3.58 17.69 -17.06
N ALA A 98 -2.70 16.72 -17.38
CA ALA A 98 -2.58 16.16 -18.73
C ALA A 98 -3.90 15.54 -19.28
N THR A 99 -4.85 15.21 -18.38
CA THR A 99 -6.18 14.68 -18.69
C THR A 99 -7.28 15.75 -18.76
N GLY A 100 -6.93 17.03 -18.59
CA GLY A 100 -7.84 18.18 -18.71
C GLY A 100 -8.63 18.53 -17.46
N GLN A 101 -8.30 17.95 -16.31
CA GLN A 101 -8.92 18.30 -15.03
C GLN A 101 -8.23 19.52 -14.41
N PRO A 102 -8.93 20.34 -13.61
CA PRO A 102 -8.28 21.34 -12.78
C PRO A 102 -7.24 20.67 -11.88
N LEU A 103 -6.03 21.21 -11.84
CA LEU A 103 -4.98 20.71 -10.96
C LEU A 103 -5.30 21.11 -9.52
N ALA A 104 -5.93 20.21 -8.78
CA ALA A 104 -6.45 20.45 -7.45
C ALA A 104 -6.09 19.30 -6.52
N TYR A 105 -6.22 19.56 -5.22
CA TYR A 105 -6.04 18.56 -4.19
C TYR A 105 -6.83 17.26 -4.51
N GLY A 106 -6.18 16.11 -4.31
CA GLY A 106 -6.72 14.79 -4.63
C GLY A 106 -6.23 14.21 -5.96
N VAL A 107 -5.31 14.89 -6.66
CA VAL A 107 -4.62 14.37 -7.84
C VAL A 107 -3.17 14.04 -7.50
N ALA A 108 -2.70 12.86 -7.94
CA ALA A 108 -1.31 12.45 -7.83
C ALA A 108 -0.72 12.06 -9.19
N SER A 109 0.51 12.51 -9.42
CA SER A 109 1.35 12.05 -10.53
C SER A 109 2.17 10.85 -10.07
N VAL A 110 2.18 9.76 -10.83
CA VAL A 110 2.87 8.49 -10.49
C VAL A 110 3.64 7.93 -11.68
N ASP A 111 4.51 6.95 -11.41
CA ASP A 111 5.02 6.03 -12.43
C ASP A 111 3.97 4.92 -12.69
N PRO A 112 3.37 4.81 -13.90
CA PRO A 112 2.36 3.79 -14.21
C PRO A 112 2.83 2.34 -14.08
N ASP A 113 4.14 2.09 -14.18
CA ASP A 113 4.71 0.75 -13.99
C ASP A 113 4.76 0.37 -12.50
N VAL A 114 4.65 1.35 -11.59
CA VAL A 114 4.61 1.15 -10.13
C VAL A 114 3.18 1.25 -9.59
N ILE A 115 2.44 2.30 -9.97
CA ILE A 115 1.03 2.52 -9.61
C ILE A 115 0.25 2.77 -10.90
N PRO A 116 -0.66 1.87 -11.31
CA PRO A 116 -1.47 2.08 -12.50
C PRO A 116 -2.29 3.37 -12.45
N LEU A 117 -2.40 4.07 -13.58
CA LEU A 117 -3.29 5.23 -13.68
C LEU A 117 -4.74 4.83 -13.43
N GLY A 118 -5.47 5.69 -12.74
CA GLY A 118 -6.85 5.46 -12.27
C GLY A 118 -6.93 4.81 -10.88
N SER A 119 -5.82 4.33 -10.32
CA SER A 119 -5.78 3.81 -8.95
C SER A 119 -6.23 4.87 -7.94
N ARG A 120 -7.07 4.47 -6.99
CA ARG A 120 -7.41 5.27 -5.82
C ARG A 120 -6.35 5.07 -4.77
N LEU A 121 -5.91 6.15 -4.14
CA LEU A 121 -4.84 6.15 -3.17
C LEU A 121 -5.33 6.71 -1.84
N TYR A 122 -4.79 6.21 -0.74
CA TYR A 122 -4.73 6.92 0.53
C TYR A 122 -3.25 7.15 0.88
N ILE A 123 -2.87 8.40 1.07
CA ILE A 123 -1.48 8.81 1.28
C ILE A 123 -1.38 9.40 2.68
N GLU A 124 -0.60 8.77 3.55
CA GLU A 124 -0.47 9.23 4.93
C GLU A 124 0.06 10.67 5.00
N GLY A 125 -0.61 11.52 5.77
CA GLY A 125 -0.26 12.94 5.90
C GLY A 125 -0.70 13.83 4.74
N TYR A 126 -1.27 13.26 3.67
CA TYR A 126 -1.97 13.98 2.61
C TYR A 126 -3.46 13.64 2.71
N GLY A 127 -3.88 12.47 2.25
CA GLY A 127 -5.27 12.04 2.26
C GLY A 127 -5.59 11.18 1.04
N TYR A 128 -6.85 11.20 0.60
CA TYR A 128 -7.26 10.46 -0.59
C TYR A 128 -6.80 11.16 -1.86
N ALA A 129 -6.32 10.37 -2.83
CA ALA A 129 -5.93 10.84 -4.15
C ALA A 129 -6.32 9.86 -5.26
N VAL A 130 -6.25 10.31 -6.50
CA VAL A 130 -6.30 9.46 -7.70
C VAL A 130 -4.98 9.59 -8.45
N ALA A 131 -4.39 8.47 -8.82
CA ALA A 131 -3.27 8.40 -9.76
C ALA A 131 -3.75 8.82 -11.15
N ALA A 132 -3.74 10.12 -11.45
CA ALA A 132 -4.40 10.68 -12.64
C ALA A 132 -3.43 11.32 -13.62
N ASP A 133 -2.13 11.37 -13.29
CA ASP A 133 -1.12 11.99 -14.12
C ASP A 133 0.23 11.27 -14.04
N THR A 134 1.14 11.66 -14.93
CA THR A 134 2.53 11.20 -14.99
C THR A 134 3.45 12.42 -15.09
N GLY A 135 4.75 12.24 -14.87
CA GLY A 135 5.73 13.29 -15.12
C GLY A 135 7.07 12.68 -15.48
N GLY A 136 7.84 13.33 -16.36
CA GLY A 136 9.14 12.79 -16.80
C GLY A 136 10.16 12.57 -15.67
N ALA A 137 9.97 13.23 -14.52
CA ALA A 137 10.77 13.05 -13.32
C ALA A 137 10.14 12.12 -12.26
N ILE A 138 8.90 11.68 -12.49
CA ILE A 138 8.14 10.78 -11.60
C ILE A 138 8.32 9.35 -12.11
N VAL A 139 9.46 8.77 -11.74
CA VAL A 139 9.90 7.42 -12.15
C VAL A 139 10.24 6.61 -10.90
N GLY A 140 9.84 5.34 -10.87
CA GLY A 140 9.97 4.45 -9.73
C GLY A 140 9.09 4.86 -8.55
N ASN A 141 9.61 4.75 -7.34
CA ASN A 141 8.90 5.07 -6.10
C ASN A 141 8.88 6.59 -5.82
N ARG A 142 8.50 7.39 -6.82
CA ARG A 142 8.27 8.84 -6.70
C ARG A 142 6.80 9.16 -6.94
N ILE A 143 6.28 10.12 -6.20
CA ILE A 143 4.91 10.60 -6.34
C ILE A 143 4.88 12.12 -6.23
N ASP A 144 4.06 12.79 -7.03
CA ASP A 144 3.89 14.25 -6.95
C ASP A 144 2.44 14.58 -6.60
N LEU A 145 2.24 15.35 -5.54
CA LEU A 145 0.92 15.60 -4.96
C LEU A 145 0.43 17.00 -5.30
N ALA A 146 -0.73 17.09 -5.97
CA ALA A 146 -1.33 18.37 -6.24
C ALA A 146 -1.86 19.00 -4.94
N MET A 147 -1.60 20.28 -4.73
CA MET A 147 -2.06 21.06 -3.59
C MET A 147 -2.89 22.26 -4.06
N ASP A 148 -3.82 22.72 -3.22
CA ASP A 148 -4.67 23.87 -3.52
C ASP A 148 -3.96 25.22 -3.35
N SER A 149 -2.83 25.27 -2.63
CA SER A 149 -2.08 26.51 -2.41
C SER A 149 -0.57 26.30 -2.38
N VAL A 150 0.17 27.31 -2.84
CA VAL A 150 1.65 27.31 -2.82
C VAL A 150 2.18 27.21 -1.39
N ALA A 151 1.48 27.81 -0.43
CA ALA A 151 1.84 27.72 0.98
C ALA A 151 1.78 26.26 1.49
N ASP A 152 0.75 25.51 1.11
CA ASP A 152 0.62 24.10 1.50
C ASP A 152 1.67 23.22 0.83
N ALA A 153 1.95 23.45 -0.45
CA ALA A 153 3.03 22.76 -1.17
C ALA A 153 4.41 23.02 -0.52
N LEU A 154 4.71 24.26 -0.16
CA LEU A 154 5.95 24.63 0.54
C LEU A 154 6.03 24.01 1.94
N ASN A 155 4.92 24.01 2.69
CA ASN A 155 4.85 23.41 4.02
C ASN A 155 4.99 21.88 3.96
N PHE A 156 4.48 21.24 2.91
CA PHE A 156 4.64 19.82 2.67
C PHE A 156 6.10 19.49 2.30
N GLY A 157 6.70 20.20 1.36
CA GLY A 157 8.08 19.96 0.93
C GLY A 157 8.32 18.55 0.38
N ARG A 158 9.58 18.11 0.31
CA ARG A 158 9.93 16.74 -0.10
C ARG A 158 10.03 15.84 1.12
N ARG A 159 9.37 14.68 1.10
CA ARG A 159 9.41 13.70 2.20
C ARG A 159 9.03 12.31 1.72
N ASP A 160 9.41 11.29 2.46
CA ASP A 160 8.85 9.96 2.25
C ASP A 160 7.42 9.90 2.80
N VAL A 161 6.53 9.28 2.04
CA VAL A 161 5.15 9.00 2.45
C VAL A 161 4.81 7.53 2.25
N VAL A 162 3.87 7.05 3.04
CA VAL A 162 3.25 5.75 2.87
C VAL A 162 2.01 5.92 1.98
N VAL A 163 2.01 5.22 0.84
CA VAL A 163 0.92 5.24 -0.14
C VAL A 163 0.20 3.90 -0.10
N HIS A 164 -1.10 3.92 0.14
CA HIS A 164 -1.96 2.75 0.06
C HIS A 164 -2.79 2.80 -1.23
N VAL A 165 -2.59 1.83 -2.11
CA VAL A 165 -3.40 1.59 -3.31
C VAL A 165 -4.69 0.87 -2.91
N LEU A 166 -5.85 1.42 -3.26
CA LEU A 166 -7.17 0.98 -2.81
C LEU A 166 -7.89 0.13 -3.87
#